data_AF-A0A317T0S0-F1
#
_entry.id   AF-A0A317T0S0-F1
#
_cell.length_a   1.000
_cell.length_b   1.000
_cell.length_c   1.000
_cell.angle_alpha   90.00
_cell.angle_beta   90.00
_cell.angle_gamma   90.00
#
_symmetry.space_group_name_H-M   'P 1'
#
loop_
_entity.id
_entity.type
_entity.pdbx_description
1 polymer ?
#
loop_
_entity_poly.entity_id
_entity_poly.type
_entity_poly.pdbx_seq_one_letter_code
_entity_poly.pdbx_strand_id
1 'polypeptide(L)' 'MHRHALPGRERAPGRDHPDTLQSVNELGTMLHRQGKYGEAEIMHQRALVGREK' A
#
# COMPACT_ATOMS: atom_id res chain seq x y z
N MET A 1 -13.42 27.43 -16.57
CA MET A 1 -13.72 27.61 -15.13
C MET A 1 -14.53 26.42 -14.60
N HIS A 2 -13.90 25.26 -14.41
CA HIS A 2 -14.55 24.11 -13.75
C HIS A 2 -14.13 24.07 -12.28
N ARG A 3 -14.77 24.94 -11.50
CA ARG A 3 -14.69 24.94 -10.05
C ARG A 3 -15.70 23.94 -9.52
N HIS A 4 -15.37 22.65 -9.61
CA HIS A 4 -15.91 21.66 -8.69
C HIS A 4 -14.80 21.30 -7.72
N ALA A 5 -14.97 21.83 -6.51
CA ALA A 5 -14.16 21.53 -5.36
C ALA A 5 -14.06 20.01 -5.18
N LEU A 6 -12.83 19.50 -5.14
CA LEU A 6 -12.52 18.23 -4.48
C LEU A 6 -11.98 18.57 -3.08
N PRO A 7 -12.82 18.89 -2.07
CA PRO A 7 -12.35 19.11 -0.70
C PRO A 7 -12.07 17.77 -0.01
N GLY A 8 -11.32 16.89 -0.68
CA GLY A 8 -11.06 15.52 -0.23
C GLY A 8 -9.71 14.98 -0.67
N ARG A 9 -8.93 15.72 -1.48
CA ARG A 9 -7.55 15.35 -1.84
C ARG A 9 -6.50 15.79 -0.81
N GLU A 10 -6.95 16.32 0.33
CA GLU A 10 -6.11 16.75 1.46
C GLU A 10 -6.35 15.92 2.74
N ARG A 11 -7.14 14.84 2.67
CA ARG A 11 -7.10 13.82 3.73
C ARG A 11 -6.07 12.80 3.29
N ALA A 12 -4.94 12.79 4.00
CA ALA A 12 -3.79 11.91 3.82
C ALA A 12 -4.14 10.63 3.06
N PRO A 13 -3.41 10.24 1.99
CA PRO A 13 -3.67 8.98 1.30
C PRO A 13 -3.67 7.90 2.36
N GLY A 14 -4.86 7.42 2.69
CA GLY A 14 -5.05 6.48 3.77
C GLY A 14 -4.13 5.32 3.47
N ARG A 15 -3.40 4.87 4.48
CA ARG A 15 -2.59 3.64 4.42
C ARG A 15 -3.39 2.39 3.97
N ASP A 16 -4.68 2.56 3.77
CA ASP A 16 -5.72 1.63 3.36
C ASP A 16 -6.17 1.75 1.88
N HIS A 17 -5.56 2.62 1.06
CA HIS A 17 -5.94 2.63 -0.36
C HIS A 17 -5.57 1.27 -0.99
N PRO A 18 -6.48 0.60 -1.72
CA PRO A 18 -6.21 -0.70 -2.34
C PRO A 18 -4.96 -0.68 -3.24
N ASP A 19 -4.68 0.44 -3.92
CA ASP A 19 -3.44 0.66 -4.67
C ASP A 19 -2.17 0.64 -3.78
N THR A 20 -2.25 1.17 -2.56
CA THR A 20 -1.14 1.15 -1.59
C THR A 20 -0.89 -0.27 -1.09
N LEU A 21 -1.95 -1.03 -0.79
CA LEU A 21 -1.83 -2.43 -0.36
C LEU A 21 -1.28 -3.33 -1.47
N GLN A 22 -1.71 -3.08 -2.71
CA GLN A 22 -1.17 -3.76 -3.88
C GLN A 22 0.33 -3.46 -4.05
N SER A 23 0.72 -2.20 -3.94
CA SER A 23 2.13 -1.78 -4.04
C SER A 23 3.02 -2.46 -2.99
N VAL A 24 2.53 -2.58 -1.74
CA VAL A 24 3.27 -3.27 -0.66
C VAL A 24 3.40 -4.77 -0.93
N ASN A 25 2.36 -5.41 -1.49
CA ASN A 25 2.39 -6.82 -1.84
C ASN A 25 3.33 -7.11 -3.03
N GLU A 26 3.41 -6.21 -4.00
CA GLU A 26 4.37 -6.30 -5.11
C GLU A 26 5.82 -6.13 -4.63
N LEU A 27 6.05 -5.24 -3.65
CA LEU A 27 7.34 -5.09 -2.97
C LEU A 27 7.76 -6.38 -2.27
N GLY A 28 6.85 -7.02 -1.53
CA GLY A 28 7.13 -8.32 -0.91
C GLY A 28 7.50 -9.40 -1.92
N THR A 29 6.78 -9.44 -3.05
CA THR A 29 7.05 -10.38 -4.14
C THR A 29 8.40 -10.13 -4.80
N MET A 30 8.77 -8.87 -5.02
CA MET A 30 10.06 -8.49 -5.58
C MET A 30 11.22 -8.86 -4.64
N LEU A 31 11.06 -8.64 -3.34
CA LEU A 31 12.05 -9.02 -2.32
C LEU A 31 12.21 -10.54 -2.23
N HIS A 32 11.12 -11.29 -2.34
CA HIS A 32 11.16 -12.75 -2.42
C HIS A 32 11.97 -13.23 -3.62
N ARG A 33 11.76 -12.60 -4.80
CA ARG A 33 12.55 -12.89 -6.01
C ARG A 33 14.04 -12.52 -5.88
N GLN A 34 14.39 -11.57 -5.03
CA GLN A 34 15.78 -11.23 -4.69
C GLN A 34 16.38 -12.16 -3.62
N GLY A 35 15.64 -13.14 -3.11
CA GLY A 35 16.09 -14.02 -2.02
C GLY A 35 16.05 -13.37 -0.65
N LYS A 36 15.45 -12.18 -0.52
CA LYS A 36 15.30 -11.41 0.71
C LYS A 36 14.02 -11.78 1.43
N TYR A 37 13.93 -13.03 1.86
CA TYR A 37 12.72 -13.61 2.45
C TYR A 37 12.24 -12.87 3.71
N GLY A 38 13.16 -12.42 4.58
CA GLY A 38 12.80 -11.69 5.79
C GLY A 38 12.17 -10.31 5.52
N GLU A 39 12.70 -9.57 4.54
CA GLU A 39 12.10 -8.29 4.14
C GLU A 39 10.75 -8.50 3.42
N ALA A 40 10.63 -9.57 2.63
CA ALA A 40 9.38 -9.93 1.96
C ALA A 40 8.25 -10.25 2.94
N GLU A 41 8.54 -11.01 4.00
CA GLU A 41 7.57 -11.37 5.04
C GLU A 41 7.03 -10.13 5.76
N ILE A 42 7.92 -9.18 6.11
CA ILE A 42 7.53 -7.91 6.74
C ILE A 42 6.58 -7.11 5.83
N MET A 43 6.85 -7.07 4.53
CA MET A 43 5.97 -6.37 3.58
C MET A 43 4.61 -7.03 3.47
N HIS A 44 4.55 -8.37 3.38
CA HIS A 44 3.28 -9.10 3.35
C HIS A 44 2.48 -8.93 4.65
N GLN A 45 3.11 -8.97 5.83
CA GLN A 45 2.43 -8.68 7.10
C GLN A 45 1.86 -7.26 7.13
N ARG A 46 2.59 -6.28 6.61
CA ARG A 46 2.14 -4.89 6.57
C ARG A 46 0.95 -4.68 5.64
N ALA A 47 0.91 -5.41 4.52
CA ALA A 47 -0.24 -5.44 3.62
C ALA A 47 -1.45 -6.13 4.26
N LEU A 48 -1.24 -7.19 5.05
CA LEU A 48 -2.32 -7.89 5.77
C LEU A 48 -2.95 -7.01 6.86
N VAL A 49 -2.12 -6.37 7.70
CA VAL A 49 -2.60 -5.46 8.76
C VAL A 49 -3.37 -4.25 8.20
N GLY A 50 -3.02 -3.79 7.00
CA GLY A 50 -3.75 -2.74 6.30
C GLY A 50 -5.02 -3.21 5.59
N ARG A 51 -5.28 -4.52 5.49
CA ARG A 51 -6.49 -5.10 4.89
C ARG A 51 -7.52 -5.52 5.93
N GLU A 52 -7.10 -5.72 7.18
CA GLU A 52 -7.94 -6.12 8.31
C GLU A 52 -8.52 -4.93 9.10
N LYS A 53 -8.45 -3.70 8.58
CA LYS A 53 -9.00 -2.49 9.22
C LYS A 53 -10.26 -1.97 8.55
#